data_AF-A0A444LJ90-F1
#
_entry.id   AF-A0A444LJ90-F1
#
_cell.length_a   1.000
_cell.length_b   1.000
_cell.length_c   1.000
_cell.angle_alpha   90.00
_cell.angle_beta   90.00
_cell.angle_gamma   90.00
#
_symmetry.space_group_name_H-M   'P 1'
#
loop_
_entity.id
_entity.type
_entity.pdbx_description
1 polymer ?
#
loop_
_entity_poly.entity_id
_entity_poly.type
_entity_poly.pdbx_seq_one_letter_code
_entity_poly.pdbx_strand_id
1 'polypeptide(L)'
;MLQPKTIGEMSVRERKELLAAVADTLDQSAREARASGDERFALNSRSLALIIRGSAEDLSHHELHAAELLLEQGISMIEEFRVRAGTSAGSTSTLH
;
A
#
# COMPACT_ATOMS: atom_id res chain seq x y z
N MET A 1 12.10 14.06 -18.08
CA MET A 1 11.37 13.48 -16.94
C MET A 1 10.22 12.66 -17.50
N LEU A 2 10.14 11.37 -17.19
CA LEU A 2 8.97 10.57 -17.56
C LEU A 2 7.84 10.96 -16.62
N GLN A 3 6.72 11.45 -17.15
CA GLN A 3 5.51 11.62 -16.35
C GLN A 3 5.00 10.24 -15.92
N PRO A 4 4.53 10.06 -14.67
CA PRO A 4 3.87 8.83 -14.27
C PRO A 4 2.68 8.57 -15.20
N LYS A 5 2.58 7.35 -15.75
CA LYS A 5 1.40 6.95 -16.52
C LYS A 5 0.19 6.87 -15.57
N THR A 6 -0.94 7.39 -16.01
CA THR A 6 -2.22 7.13 -15.35
C THR A 6 -2.63 5.67 -15.55
N ILE A 7 -3.50 5.14 -14.69
CA ILE A 7 -3.93 3.73 -14.79
C ILE A 7 -4.57 3.41 -16.15
N GLY A 8 -5.25 4.39 -16.77
CA GLY A 8 -5.85 4.27 -18.09
C GLY A 8 -4.83 4.13 -19.22
N GLU A 9 -3.65 4.75 -19.08
CA GLU A 9 -2.56 4.70 -20.06
C GLU A 9 -1.68 3.45 -19.92
N MET A 10 -1.75 2.76 -18.78
CA MET A 10 -1.02 1.53 -18.53
C MET A 10 -1.63 0.36 -19.31
N SER A 11 -0.78 -0.52 -19.83
CA SER A 11 -1.19 -1.83 -20.30
C SER A 11 -1.70 -2.68 -19.13
N VAL A 12 -2.54 -3.68 -19.43
CA VAL A 12 -3.01 -4.66 -18.43
C VAL A 12 -1.85 -5.26 -17.62
N ARG A 13 -0.74 -5.61 -18.28
CA ARG A 13 0.45 -6.14 -17.61
C ARG A 13 1.02 -5.14 -16.61
N GLU A 14 1.21 -3.90 -17.01
CA GLU A 14 1.72 -2.83 -16.12
C GLU A 14 0.77 -2.62 -14.93
N ARG A 15 -0.55 -2.68 -15.14
CA ARG A 15 -1.53 -2.58 -14.04
C ARG A 15 -1.43 -3.75 -13.07
N LYS A 16 -1.29 -4.99 -13.58
CA LYS A 16 -1.09 -6.19 -12.74
C LYS A 16 0.19 -6.08 -11.93
N GLU A 17 1.28 -5.61 -12.54
CA GLU A 17 2.55 -5.38 -11.86
C GLU A 17 2.43 -4.33 -10.76
N LEU A 18 1.73 -3.22 -11.03
CA LEU A 18 1.48 -2.18 -10.04
C LEU A 18 0.62 -2.66 -8.86
N LEU A 19 -0.49 -3.34 -9.15
CA LEU A 19 -1.38 -3.92 -8.12
C LEU A 19 -0.62 -4.93 -7.25
N ALA A 20 0.21 -5.78 -7.86
CA ALA A 20 1.04 -6.73 -7.14
C ALA A 20 2.06 -6.02 -6.23
N ALA A 21 2.76 -5.00 -6.74
CA ALA A 21 3.73 -4.25 -5.96
C ALA A 21 3.11 -3.54 -4.74
N VAL A 22 1.93 -2.94 -4.90
CA VAL A 22 1.21 -2.31 -3.78
C VAL A 22 0.76 -3.36 -2.76
N ALA A 23 0.21 -4.48 -3.21
CA ALA A 23 -0.19 -5.57 -2.30
C ALA A 23 1.00 -6.16 -1.53
N ASP A 24 2.15 -6.39 -2.19
CA ASP A 24 3.37 -6.86 -1.56
C ASP A 24 3.88 -5.87 -0.49
N THR A 25 3.83 -4.57 -0.80
CA THR A 25 4.25 -3.52 0.14
C THR A 25 3.31 -3.43 1.34
N LEU A 26 2.00 -3.51 1.14
CA LEU A 26 1.01 -3.55 2.22
C LEU A 26 1.20 -4.76 3.13
N ASP A 27 1.47 -5.94 2.57
CA ASP A 27 1.76 -7.16 3.34
C ASP A 27 3.04 -6.99 4.17
N GLN A 28 4.08 -6.36 3.60
CA GLN A 28 5.32 -6.08 4.33
C GLN A 28 5.08 -5.07 5.47
N SER A 29 4.40 -3.95 5.21
CA SER A 29 4.06 -2.97 6.25
C SER A 29 3.16 -3.58 7.33
N ALA A 30 2.27 -4.51 6.98
CA ALA A 30 1.46 -5.21 7.96
C ALA A 30 2.31 -6.06 8.93
N ARG A 31 3.35 -6.74 8.41
CA ARG A 31 4.28 -7.54 9.24
C ARG A 31 5.08 -6.65 10.17
N GLU A 32 5.58 -5.52 9.68
CA GLU A 32 6.35 -4.54 10.46
C GLU A 32 5.49 -3.89 11.55
N ALA A 33 4.26 -3.47 11.21
CA ALA A 33 3.32 -2.91 12.16
C ALA A 33 2.98 -3.90 13.29
N ARG A 34 2.76 -5.17 12.92
CA ARG A 34 2.51 -6.25 13.89
C ARG A 34 3.70 -6.45 14.82
N ALA A 35 4.92 -6.47 14.29
CA ALA A 35 6.14 -6.58 15.07
C ALA A 35 6.32 -5.39 16.04
N SER A 36 5.78 -4.22 15.68
CA SER A 36 5.80 -2.98 16.47
C SER A 36 4.60 -2.83 17.42
N GLY A 37 3.67 -3.80 17.45
CA GLY A 37 2.49 -3.81 18.30
C GLY A 37 1.26 -3.05 17.75
N ASP A 38 1.32 -2.50 16.54
CA ASP A 38 0.19 -1.86 15.86
C ASP A 38 -0.66 -2.90 15.12
N GLU A 39 -1.40 -3.72 15.89
CA GLU A 39 -2.22 -4.81 15.36
C GLU A 39 -3.36 -4.29 14.45
N ARG A 40 -3.90 -3.09 14.74
CA ARG A 40 -4.97 -2.50 13.92
C ARG A 40 -4.46 -2.16 12.52
N PHE A 41 -3.31 -1.51 12.42
CA PHE A 41 -2.73 -1.24 11.10
C PHE A 41 -2.35 -2.53 10.39
N ALA A 42 -1.78 -3.50 11.10
CA ALA A 42 -1.41 -4.79 10.53
C ALA A 42 -2.61 -5.51 9.88
N LEU A 43 -3.74 -5.58 10.58
CA LEU A 43 -4.96 -6.21 10.06
C LEU A 43 -5.53 -5.46 8.85
N ASN A 44 -5.59 -4.12 8.92
CA ASN A 44 -6.13 -3.31 7.84
C ASN A 44 -5.29 -3.43 6.56
N SER A 45 -3.96 -3.28 6.68
CA SER A 45 -3.04 -3.36 5.55
C SER A 45 -3.06 -4.73 4.89
N ARG A 46 -3.09 -5.80 5.71
CA ARG A 46 -3.22 -7.17 5.20
C ARG A 46 -4.56 -7.40 4.51
N SER A 47 -5.66 -6.90 5.06
CA SER A 47 -6.99 -7.02 4.44
C SER A 47 -7.01 -6.37 3.06
N LEU A 48 -6.46 -5.16 2.94
CA LEU A 48 -6.38 -4.46 1.66
C LEU A 48 -5.50 -5.18 0.65
N ALA A 49 -4.34 -5.71 1.08
CA ALA A 49 -3.48 -6.53 0.22
C ALA A 49 -4.23 -7.76 -0.34
N LEU A 50 -5.01 -8.44 0.50
CA LEU A 50 -5.81 -9.59 0.09
C LEU A 50 -6.92 -9.21 -0.89
N ILE A 51 -7.60 -8.07 -0.69
CA ILE A 51 -8.61 -7.56 -1.62
C ILE A 51 -7.98 -7.26 -2.98
N ILE A 52 -6.85 -6.56 -3.01
CA ILE A 52 -6.15 -6.22 -4.25
C ILE A 52 -5.74 -7.49 -5.01
N ARG A 53 -5.16 -8.48 -4.33
CA ARG A 53 -4.76 -9.75 -4.95
C ARG A 53 -5.96 -10.55 -5.45
N GLY A 54 -7.02 -10.64 -4.64
CA GLY A 54 -8.23 -11.39 -4.97
C GLY A 54 -8.95 -10.83 -6.19
N SER A 55 -8.88 -9.52 -6.40
CA SER A 55 -9.55 -8.82 -7.50
C SER A 55 -8.60 -8.42 -8.63
N ALA A 56 -7.33 -8.81 -8.61
CA ALA A 56 -6.30 -8.28 -9.53
C ALA A 56 -6.62 -8.49 -11.02
N GLU A 57 -7.28 -9.60 -11.36
CA GLU A 57 -7.72 -9.87 -12.73
C GLU A 57 -8.77 -8.83 -13.17
N ASP A 58 -9.87 -8.70 -12.43
CA ASP A 58 -10.94 -7.76 -12.77
C ASP A 58 -10.46 -6.30 -12.73
N LEU A 59 -9.64 -5.93 -11.74
CA LEU A 59 -9.08 -4.59 -11.57
C LEU A 59 -8.15 -4.18 -12.71
N SER A 60 -7.40 -5.12 -13.29
CA SER A 60 -6.45 -4.80 -14.37
C SER A 60 -7.11 -4.77 -15.75
N HIS A 61 -8.24 -5.45 -15.94
CA HIS A 61 -8.92 -5.60 -17.22
C HIS A 61 -10.17 -4.72 -17.38
N HIS A 62 -10.98 -4.58 -16.32
CA HIS A 62 -12.34 -4.06 -16.43
C HIS A 62 -12.62 -2.91 -15.45
N GLU A 63 -12.14 -3.02 -14.21
CA GLU A 63 -12.52 -2.14 -13.11
C GLU A 63 -11.43 -1.10 -12.78
N LEU A 64 -11.04 -0.30 -13.77
CA LEU A 64 -9.89 0.61 -13.65
C LEU A 64 -10.09 1.70 -12.59
N HIS A 65 -11.32 2.20 -12.43
CA HIS A 65 -11.61 3.19 -11.40
C HIS A 65 -11.51 2.59 -9.99
N ALA A 66 -12.01 1.37 -9.80
CA ALA A 66 -11.84 0.66 -8.52
C ALA A 66 -10.37 0.37 -8.24
N ALA A 67 -9.60 0.03 -9.29
CA ALA A 67 -8.17 -0.20 -9.17
C ALA A 67 -7.43 1.07 -8.74
N GLU A 68 -7.78 2.23 -9.31
CA GLU A 68 -7.24 3.53 -8.93
C GLU A 68 -7.52 3.85 -7.46
N LEU A 69 -8.77 3.72 -7.01
CA LEU A 69 -9.14 3.97 -5.60
C LEU A 69 -8.42 3.06 -4.61
N LEU A 70 -8.27 1.77 -4.95
CA LEU A 70 -7.56 0.81 -4.10
C LEU A 70 -6.05 1.11 -4.05
N LEU A 71 -5.47 1.55 -5.16
CA LEU A 71 -4.07 1.97 -5.21
C LEU A 71 -3.84 3.24 -4.41
N GLU A 72 -4.68 4.26 -4.55
CA GLU A 72 -4.63 5.48 -3.75
C GLU A 72 -4.71 5.16 -2.26
N GLN A 73 -5.70 4.36 -1.86
CA GLN A 73 -5.88 3.95 -0.47
C GLN A 73 -4.67 3.17 0.05
N GLY A 74 -4.12 2.26 -0.74
CA GLY A 74 -2.94 1.47 -0.39
C GLY A 74 -1.70 2.35 -0.18
N ILE A 75 -1.45 3.29 -1.09
CA ILE A 75 -0.34 4.23 -1.02
C ILE A 75 -0.51 5.14 0.21
N SER A 76 -1.70 5.69 0.47
CA SER A 76 -1.96 6.51 1.65
C SER A 76 -1.67 5.76 2.95
N MET A 77 -2.10 4.49 3.07
CA MET A 77 -1.83 3.68 4.25
C MET A 77 -0.34 3.43 4.46
N ILE A 78 0.40 3.12 3.39
CA ILE A 78 1.85 2.92 3.45
C ILE A 78 2.55 4.19 3.92
N GLU A 79 2.20 5.35 3.34
CA GLU A 79 2.82 6.63 3.71
C GLU A 79 2.50 7.02 5.16
N GLU A 80 1.26 6.86 5.61
CA GLU A 80 0.89 7.07 7.00
C GLU A 80 1.69 6.20 7.97
N PHE A 81 1.92 4.93 7.63
CA PHE A 81 2.72 4.04 8.46
C PHE A 81 4.17 4.47 8.52
N ARG A 82 4.76 4.89 7.38
CA ARG A 82 6.14 5.38 7.33
C ARG A 82 6.31 6.65 8.17
N VAL A 83 5.33 7.56 8.14
CA VAL A 83 5.32 8.75 8.99
C VAL A 83 5.26 8.38 10.47
N ARG A 84 4.40 7.42 10.87
CA ARG A 84 4.31 6.95 12.25
C ARG A 84 5.57 6.21 12.71
N ALA A 85 6.14 5.36 11.86
CA ALA A 85 7.37 4.63 12.13
C ALA A 85 8.56 5.61 12.28
N GLY A 86 8.66 6.61 11.41
CA GLY A 86 9.70 7.63 11.45
C GLY A 86 9.58 8.58 12.66
N THR A 87 8.38 8.89 13.12
CA THR A 87 8.17 9.71 14.34
C THR A 87 8.49 8.94 15.63
N SER A 88 8.38 7.60 15.64
CA SER A 88 8.78 6.78 16.80
C SER A 88 10.29 6.79 17.06
N ALA A 89 11.12 7.00 16.03
CA ALA A 89 12.58 7.08 16.16
C ALA A 89 13.09 8.46 16.64
N GLY A 90 12.23 9.49 16.68
CA GLY A 90 12.60 10.86 17.02
C GLY A 90 12.42 11.26 18.49
N SER A 91 11.84 10.40 19.33
CA SER A 91 11.52 10.72 20.73
C SER A 91 12.27 9.81 21.71
N THR A 92 13.60 9.82 21.67
CA THR A 92 14.42 9.26 22.76
C THR A 92 15.73 10.03 22.91
N SER A 93 15.68 11.35 23.14
CA SER A 93 16.78 12.04 23.82
C SER A 93 16.38 13.44 24.25
N THR A 94 15.99 13.61 25.51
CA THR A 94 16.49 14.69 26.38
C THR A 94 16.06 14.41 27.82
N LEU A 95 16.85 13.58 28.50
CA LEU A 95 17.07 13.70 29.93
C LEU A 95 18.26 14.65 30.09
N HIS A 96 18.02 15.91 30.46
CA HIS A 96 18.86 16.68 31.39
C HIS A 96 18.15 17.99 31.80
#